data_AF-A0A544TR19-F1
#
_entry.id   AF-A0A544TR19-F1
#
_cell.length_a   1.000
_cell.length_b   1.000
_cell.length_c   1.000
_cell.angle_alpha   90.00
_cell.angle_beta   90.00
_cell.angle_gamma   90.00
#
_symmetry.space_group_name_H-M   'P 1'
#
loop_
_entity.id
_entity.type
_entity.pdbx_description
1 polymer ?
#
loop_
_entity_poly.entity_id
_entity_poly.type
_entity_poly.pdbx_seq_one_letter_code
_entity_poly.pdbx_strand_id
1 'polypeptide(L)'
;MLDILILILLVAGLITGARRGLIVQLIHMTGFIIALIVSYTYYKPLAEKFVLWIPFPAVTASSKLTIAVESLELDQTFYRIIAFALIFIVVKFALQLLASMFDFLKYLPILGFVSNMVGAVLGFIEFYFIIFVLLYVLALLPIEFIQNLISSSILTDWMLDHTPILSETVKNWWYIYIEK
;
A
#
# COMPACT_ATOMS: atom_id res chain seq x y z
N MET A 1 13.56 -13.15 7.44
CA MET A 1 12.76 -13.85 6.39
C MET A 1 11.94 -12.85 5.57
N LEU A 2 11.33 -11.86 6.19
CA LEU A 2 10.57 -10.80 5.50
C LEU A 2 11.43 -10.00 4.50
N ASP A 3 12.70 -9.72 4.82
CA ASP A 3 13.60 -9.00 3.89
C ASP A 3 13.78 -9.72 2.55
N ILE A 4 13.92 -11.05 2.58
CA ILE A 4 14.07 -11.86 1.38
C ILE A 4 12.79 -11.78 0.52
N LEU A 5 11.62 -11.80 1.17
CA LEU A 5 10.34 -11.65 0.48
C LEU A 5 10.24 -10.27 -0.20
N ILE A 6 10.56 -9.20 0.54
CA ILE A 6 10.55 -7.83 0.01
C ILE A 6 11.50 -7.71 -1.18
N LEU A 7 12.72 -8.24 -1.07
CA LEU A 7 13.71 -8.20 -2.13
C LEU A 7 13.25 -8.97 -3.38
N ILE A 8 12.66 -10.15 -3.20
CA ILE A 8 12.07 -10.92 -4.30
C ILE A 8 10.97 -10.12 -5.00
N LEU A 9 10.09 -9.46 -4.26
CA LEU A 9 9.02 -8.65 -4.83
C LEU A 9 9.55 -7.42 -5.58
N LEU A 10 10.58 -6.74 -5.06
CA LEU A 10 11.22 -5.61 -5.74
C LEU A 10 11.91 -6.04 -7.05
N VAL A 11 12.64 -7.16 -7.02
CA VAL A 11 13.24 -7.75 -8.23
C VAL A 11 12.16 -8.20 -9.22
N ALA A 12 11.07 -8.79 -8.75
CA ALA A 12 9.93 -9.12 -9.59
C ALA A 12 9.33 -7.87 -10.24
N GLY A 13 9.26 -6.74 -9.53
CA GLY A 13 8.85 -5.45 -10.07
C GLY A 13 9.75 -4.97 -11.21
N LEU A 14 11.07 -5.04 -11.02
CA LEU A 14 12.05 -4.71 -12.07
C LEU A 14 11.86 -5.57 -13.33
N ILE A 15 11.81 -6.90 -13.16
CA ILE A 15 11.68 -7.84 -14.28
C ILE A 15 10.34 -7.66 -14.98
N THR A 16 9.26 -7.50 -14.22
CA THR A 16 7.91 -7.32 -14.76
C THR A 16 7.81 -6.01 -15.54
N GLY A 17 8.33 -4.92 -14.99
CA GLY A 17 8.40 -3.63 -15.66
C GLY A 17 9.23 -3.68 -16.94
N ALA A 18 10.38 -4.35 -16.90
CA ALA A 18 11.24 -4.54 -18.08
C ALA A 18 10.53 -5.31 -19.19
N ARG A 19 9.79 -6.36 -18.85
CA ARG A 19 9.03 -7.19 -19.81
C ARG A 19 7.80 -6.48 -20.37
N ARG A 20 7.19 -5.57 -19.60
CA ARG A 20 6.06 -4.77 -20.05
C ARG A 20 6.50 -3.64 -20.99
N GLY A 21 7.73 -3.14 -20.84
CA GLY A 21 8.19 -1.95 -21.54
C GLY A 21 7.45 -0.69 -21.11
N LEU A 22 7.83 0.46 -21.64
CA LEU A 22 7.36 1.77 -21.19
C LEU A 22 5.84 1.93 -21.30
N ILE A 23 5.25 1.64 -22.47
CA ILE A 23 3.84 1.95 -22.76
C ILE A 23 2.92 1.15 -21.85
N VAL A 24 3.11 -0.17 -21.78
CA VAL A 24 2.24 -1.02 -20.95
C VAL A 24 2.49 -0.77 -19.47
N GLN A 25 3.72 -0.48 -19.07
CA GLN A 25 3.99 -0.12 -17.68
C GLN A 25 3.31 1.20 -17.28
N LEU A 26 3.19 2.19 -18.18
CA LEU A 26 2.42 3.40 -17.91
C LEU A 26 0.91 3.12 -17.73
N ILE A 27 0.35 2.16 -18.46
CA ILE A 27 -1.05 1.73 -18.28
C ILE A 27 -1.24 1.12 -16.89
N HIS A 28 -0.34 0.23 -16.46
CA HIS A 28 -0.36 -0.34 -15.11
C HIS A 28 -0.19 0.72 -14.02
N MET A 29 0.72 1.68 -14.22
CA MET A 29 0.94 2.81 -13.33
C MET A 29 -0.31 3.70 -13.21
N THR A 30 -0.99 3.93 -14.34
CA THR A 30 -2.24 4.71 -14.36
C THR A 30 -3.33 3.99 -13.57
N GLY A 31 -3.48 2.67 -13.76
CA GLY A 31 -4.39 1.86 -12.95
C GLY A 31 -4.03 1.86 -11.46
N PHE A 32 -2.73 1.91 -11.14
CA PHE A 32 -2.27 2.06 -9.76
C PHE A 32 -2.69 3.42 -9.16
N ILE A 33 -2.52 4.53 -9.89
CA ILE A 33 -2.95 5.86 -9.44
C ILE A 33 -4.47 5.91 -9.25
N ILE A 34 -5.24 5.35 -10.20
CA ILE A 34 -6.70 5.28 -10.08
C ILE A 34 -7.10 4.48 -8.82
N ALA A 35 -6.44 3.35 -8.55
CA ALA A 35 -6.70 2.57 -7.33
C ALA A 35 -6.47 3.39 -6.07
N LEU A 36 -5.39 4.18 -6.00
CA LEU A 36 -5.14 5.09 -4.88
C LEU A 36 -6.25 6.13 -4.70
N ILE A 37 -6.67 6.78 -5.79
CA ILE A 37 -7.72 7.80 -5.77
C ILE A 37 -9.04 7.19 -5.28
N VAL A 38 -9.41 6.02 -5.79
CA VAL A 38 -10.64 5.32 -5.38
C VAL A 38 -10.55 4.93 -3.91
N SER A 39 -9.44 4.37 -3.44
CA SER A 39 -9.25 4.05 -2.02
C SER A 39 -9.34 5.27 -1.13
N TYR A 40 -8.69 6.36 -1.49
CA TYR A 40 -8.75 7.62 -0.75
C TYR A 40 -10.16 8.22 -0.72
N THR A 41 -10.95 8.03 -1.76
CA THR A 41 -12.32 8.55 -1.83
C THR A 41 -13.29 7.71 -0.97
N TYR A 42 -13.12 6.39 -0.93
CA TYR A 42 -14.12 5.48 -0.37
C TYR A 42 -13.72 4.79 0.94
N TYR A 43 -12.54 5.05 1.50
CA TYR A 43 -12.13 4.39 2.74
C TYR A 43 -13.02 4.77 3.94
N LYS A 44 -13.44 6.04 4.09
CA LYS A 44 -14.25 6.46 5.25
C LYS A 44 -15.62 5.76 5.31
N PRO A 45 -16.45 5.77 4.23
CA PRO A 45 -17.74 5.10 4.27
C PRO A 45 -17.64 3.58 4.47
N LEU A 46 -16.55 2.96 4.03
CA LEU A 46 -16.32 1.53 4.25
C LEU A 46 -15.88 1.25 5.69
N ALA A 47 -15.02 2.11 6.27
CA ALA A 47 -14.54 1.98 7.64
C ALA A 47 -15.67 2.02 8.67
N GLU A 48 -16.68 2.87 8.47
CA GLU A 48 -17.87 2.94 9.33
C GLU A 48 -18.62 1.60 9.39
N LYS A 49 -18.63 0.84 8.29
CA LYS A 49 -19.26 -0.49 8.24
C LYS A 49 -18.41 -1.55 8.93
N PHE A 50 -17.09 -1.39 8.96
CA PHE A 50 -16.18 -2.34 9.60
C PHE A 50 -16.27 -2.35 11.11
N VAL A 51 -16.67 -1.24 11.74
CA VAL A 51 -16.96 -1.18 13.18
C VAL A 51 -17.92 -2.30 13.62
N LEU A 52 -18.83 -2.71 12.73
CA LEU A 52 -19.83 -3.75 13.02
C LEU A 52 -19.35 -5.18 12.69
N TRP A 53 -18.27 -5.34 11.92
CA TRP A 53 -17.85 -6.64 11.38
C TRP A 53 -16.51 -7.13 11.92
N ILE A 54 -15.61 -6.21 12.28
CA ILE A 54 -14.27 -6.52 12.77
C ILE A 54 -14.17 -5.91 14.17
N PRO A 55 -14.11 -6.70 15.26
CA PRO A 55 -13.92 -6.14 16.59
C PRO A 55 -12.50 -5.62 16.76
N PHE A 56 -12.36 -4.42 17.35
CA PHE A 56 -11.06 -3.85 17.66
C PHE A 56 -10.34 -4.69 18.74
N PRO A 57 -9.04 -5.00 18.58
CA PRO A 57 -8.28 -5.73 19.59
C PRO A 57 -8.22 -4.95 20.91
N ALA A 58 -8.71 -5.52 22.00
CA ALA A 58 -8.85 -4.80 23.27
C ALA A 58 -7.51 -4.22 23.76
N VAL A 59 -7.43 -2.89 23.91
CA VAL A 59 -6.30 -2.21 24.57
C VAL A 59 -6.38 -2.49 26.07
N THR A 60 -5.33 -3.08 26.66
CA THR A 60 -5.28 -3.39 28.09
C THR A 60 -5.29 -2.11 28.94
N ALA A 61 -6.21 -2.06 29.90
CA ALA A 61 -6.62 -0.87 30.63
C ALA A 61 -5.60 -0.42 31.68
N SER A 62 -5.00 0.78 31.54
CA SER A 62 -4.21 1.41 32.62
C SER A 62 -4.19 2.96 32.63
N SER A 63 -5.18 3.66 32.05
CA SER A 63 -5.37 5.13 32.25
C SER A 63 -6.75 5.58 31.71
N LYS A 64 -7.78 5.59 32.55
CA LYS A 64 -9.19 5.56 32.08
C LYS A 64 -9.78 6.85 31.49
N LEU A 65 -9.09 7.99 31.48
CA LEU A 65 -9.69 9.24 30.99
C LEU A 65 -8.98 9.84 29.77
N THR A 66 -7.65 9.70 29.68
CA THR A 66 -6.89 10.06 28.46
C THR A 66 -6.93 8.94 27.42
N ILE A 67 -6.91 7.66 27.87
CA ILE A 67 -7.01 6.51 26.95
C ILE A 67 -8.38 6.46 26.28
N ALA A 68 -9.46 6.94 26.89
CA ALA A 68 -10.78 6.82 26.27
C ALA A 68 -10.92 7.66 24.98
N VAL A 69 -10.28 8.83 24.93
CA VAL A 69 -10.27 9.69 23.72
C VAL A 69 -9.25 9.17 22.70
N GLU A 70 -8.04 8.82 23.16
CA GLU A 70 -7.03 8.21 22.29
C GLU A 70 -7.49 6.87 21.72
N SER A 71 -8.19 6.03 22.49
CA SER A 71 -8.71 4.73 22.03
C SER A 71 -9.79 4.88 20.97
N LEU A 72 -10.70 5.86 21.11
CA LEU A 72 -11.74 6.10 20.10
C LEU A 72 -11.14 6.55 18.76
N GLU A 73 -10.06 7.34 18.79
CA GLU A 73 -9.34 7.77 17.59
C GLU A 73 -8.48 6.65 16.99
N LEU A 74 -7.85 5.82 17.83
CA LEU A 74 -7.07 4.66 17.42
C LEU A 74 -7.97 3.60 16.75
N ASP A 75 -9.16 3.34 17.31
CA ASP A 75 -10.15 2.41 16.78
C ASP A 75 -10.59 2.86 15.38
N GLN A 76 -10.98 4.13 15.22
CA GLN A 76 -11.40 4.65 13.91
C GLN A 76 -10.27 4.65 12.89
N THR A 77 -9.06 4.99 13.31
CA THR A 77 -7.90 5.00 12.40
C THR A 77 -7.60 3.59 11.90
N PHE A 78 -7.64 2.59 12.78
CA PHE A 78 -7.47 1.19 12.41
C PHE A 78 -8.48 0.75 11.33
N TYR A 79 -9.77 1.03 11.52
CA TYR A 79 -10.78 0.70 10.51
C TYR A 79 -10.58 1.44 9.19
N ARG A 80 -10.15 2.71 9.24
CA ARG A 80 -9.85 3.53 8.05
C ARG A 80 -8.69 2.97 7.24
N ILE A 81 -7.62 2.54 7.91
CA ILE A 81 -6.44 1.95 7.27
C ILE A 81 -6.80 0.61 6.61
N ILE A 82 -7.53 -0.25 7.31
CA ILE A 82 -7.96 -1.55 6.76
C ILE A 82 -8.92 -1.33 5.58
N ALA A 83 -9.85 -0.38 5.68
CA ALA A 83 -10.75 -0.03 4.60
C ALA A 83 -9.99 0.49 3.38
N PHE A 84 -9.03 1.39 3.57
CA PHE A 84 -8.19 1.89 2.49
C PHE A 84 -7.41 0.75 1.82
N ALA A 85 -6.75 -0.09 2.61
CA ALA A 85 -5.96 -1.22 2.12
C ALA A 85 -6.82 -2.21 1.34
N LEU A 86 -8.01 -2.55 1.86
CA LEU A 86 -8.91 -3.49 1.20
C LEU A 86 -9.40 -2.93 -0.14
N ILE A 87 -9.87 -1.68 -0.17
CA ILE A 87 -10.31 -1.04 -1.42
C ILE A 87 -9.13 -0.98 -2.40
N PHE A 88 -7.95 -0.63 -1.91
CA PHE A 88 -6.75 -0.50 -2.74
C PHE A 88 -6.42 -1.83 -3.40
N ILE A 89 -6.35 -2.91 -2.63
CA ILE A 89 -6.05 -4.25 -3.15
C ILE A 89 -7.12 -4.69 -4.16
N VAL A 90 -8.40 -4.54 -3.84
CA VAL A 90 -9.51 -4.98 -4.70
C VAL A 90 -9.54 -4.19 -6.01
N VAL A 91 -9.48 -2.86 -5.94
CA VAL A 91 -9.52 -1.99 -7.11
C VAL A 91 -8.26 -2.14 -7.94
N LYS A 92 -7.07 -2.22 -7.30
CA LYS A 92 -5.81 -2.45 -8.01
C LYS A 92 -5.83 -3.78 -8.75
N PHE A 93 -6.32 -4.84 -8.11
CA PHE A 93 -6.42 -6.15 -8.74
C PHE A 93 -7.38 -6.11 -9.95
N ALA A 94 -8.54 -5.47 -9.81
CA ALA A 94 -9.50 -5.31 -10.91
C ALA A 94 -8.90 -4.49 -12.08
N LEU A 95 -8.25 -3.36 -11.79
CA LEU A 95 -7.60 -2.52 -12.80
C LEU A 95 -6.39 -3.22 -13.43
N GLN A 96 -5.70 -4.09 -12.70
CA GLN A 96 -4.61 -4.88 -13.25
C GLN A 96 -5.12 -5.90 -14.27
N LEU A 97 -6.28 -6.51 -14.04
CA LEU A 97 -6.93 -7.38 -15.02
C LEU A 97 -7.29 -6.59 -16.28
N LEU A 98 -7.86 -5.39 -16.15
CA LEU A 98 -8.17 -4.53 -17.29
C LEU A 98 -6.90 -4.05 -18.02
N ALA A 99 -5.87 -3.65 -17.28
CA ALA A 99 -4.59 -3.23 -17.85
C ALA A 99 -3.92 -4.36 -18.64
N SER A 100 -4.05 -5.61 -18.18
CA SER A 100 -3.50 -6.78 -18.87
C SER A 100 -4.14 -7.02 -20.23
N MET A 101 -5.35 -6.51 -20.49
CA MET A 101 -5.96 -6.55 -21.81
C MET A 101 -5.16 -5.74 -22.85
N PHE A 102 -4.35 -4.77 -22.40
CA PHE A 102 -3.46 -3.97 -23.24
C PHE A 102 -2.07 -4.58 -23.40
N ASP A 103 -1.84 -5.80 -22.88
CA ASP A 103 -0.54 -6.47 -22.98
C ASP A 103 -0.12 -6.76 -24.43
N PHE A 104 -1.05 -6.76 -25.38
CA PHE A 104 -0.72 -6.87 -26.81
C PHE A 104 0.15 -5.71 -27.31
N LEU A 105 0.10 -4.54 -26.65
CA LEU A 105 0.93 -3.39 -26.99
C LEU A 105 2.43 -3.65 -26.77
N LYS A 106 2.80 -4.68 -25.99
CA LYS A 106 4.19 -5.10 -25.78
C LYS A 106 4.87 -5.56 -27.07
N TYR A 107 4.09 -6.10 -28.01
CA TYR A 107 4.61 -6.62 -29.28
C TYR A 107 4.83 -5.53 -30.33
N LEU A 108 4.42 -4.30 -30.05
CA LEU A 108 4.68 -3.18 -30.95
C LEU A 108 6.16 -2.79 -30.84
N PRO A 109 6.93 -2.79 -31.94
CA PRO A 109 8.37 -2.53 -31.94
C PRO A 109 8.69 -1.03 -31.79
N ILE A 110 8.16 -0.36 -30.76
CA ILE A 110 8.13 1.11 -30.71
C ILE A 110 9.40 1.69 -30.06
N LEU A 111 10.00 1.05 -29.05
CA LEU A 111 11.00 1.73 -28.19
C LEU A 111 12.26 0.92 -27.79
N GLY A 112 12.46 -0.29 -28.32
CA GLY A 112 13.70 -1.06 -28.15
C GLY A 112 14.17 -1.23 -26.68
N PHE A 113 15.49 -1.30 -26.46
CA PHE A 113 16.12 -1.51 -25.14
C PHE A 113 15.79 -0.40 -24.12
N VAL A 114 15.68 0.86 -24.57
CA VAL A 114 15.35 2.00 -23.70
C VAL A 114 13.96 1.87 -23.10
N SER A 115 12.98 1.39 -23.86
CA SER A 115 11.63 1.07 -23.35
C SER A 115 11.68 0.15 -22.14
N ASN A 116 12.50 -0.89 -22.22
CA ASN A 116 12.57 -1.93 -21.22
C ASN A 116 13.28 -1.41 -19.98
N MET A 117 14.31 -0.58 -20.13
CA MET A 117 14.96 0.07 -18.98
C MET A 117 14.02 1.00 -18.23
N VAL A 118 13.31 1.89 -18.94
CA VAL A 118 12.33 2.79 -18.31
C VAL A 118 11.18 1.99 -17.70
N GLY A 119 10.69 0.97 -18.40
CA GLY A 119 9.71 0.03 -17.88
C GLY A 119 10.18 -0.62 -16.58
N ALA A 120 11.44 -1.05 -16.48
CA ALA A 120 12.01 -1.64 -15.27
C ALA A 120 11.98 -0.67 -14.09
N VAL A 121 12.44 0.57 -14.29
CA VAL A 121 12.43 1.61 -13.25
C VAL A 121 11.00 1.90 -12.78
N LEU A 122 10.07 2.06 -13.71
CA LEU A 122 8.66 2.28 -13.39
C LEU A 122 8.04 1.06 -12.68
N GLY A 123 8.42 -0.16 -13.05
CA GLY A 123 8.00 -1.39 -12.38
C GLY A 123 8.53 -1.51 -10.96
N PHE A 124 9.79 -1.11 -10.74
CA PHE A 124 10.36 -1.02 -9.41
C PHE A 124 9.60 -0.01 -8.55
N ILE A 125 9.32 1.20 -9.07
CA ILE A 125 8.58 2.23 -8.34
C ILE A 125 7.17 1.74 -7.98
N GLU A 126 6.45 1.13 -8.91
CA GLU A 126 5.11 0.57 -8.68
C GLU A 126 5.15 -0.46 -7.55
N PHE A 127 6.05 -1.45 -7.62
CA PHE A 127 6.15 -2.50 -6.60
C PHE A 127 6.64 -1.96 -5.25
N TYR A 128 7.61 -1.05 -5.26
CA TYR A 128 8.10 -0.39 -4.05
C TYR A 128 6.95 0.27 -3.31
N PHE A 129 6.09 1.01 -4.00
CA PHE A 129 4.96 1.68 -3.39
C PHE A 129 3.91 0.68 -2.87
N ILE A 130 3.58 -0.35 -3.65
CA ILE A 130 2.63 -1.39 -3.21
C ILE A 130 3.13 -2.05 -1.92
N ILE A 131 4.41 -2.45 -1.87
CA ILE A 131 5.02 -3.04 -0.68
C ILE A 131 5.00 -2.05 0.47
N PHE A 132 5.36 -0.78 0.24
CA PHE A 132 5.34 0.26 1.25
C PHE A 132 3.95 0.43 1.88
N VAL A 133 2.89 0.53 1.08
CA VAL A 133 1.51 0.63 1.57
C VAL A 133 1.14 -0.59 2.40
N LEU A 134 1.47 -1.80 1.93
CA LEU A 134 1.19 -3.04 2.66
C LEU A 134 1.92 -3.07 4.00
N LEU A 135 3.23 -2.82 4.01
CA LEU A 135 4.05 -2.79 5.23
C LEU A 135 3.54 -1.75 6.22
N TYR A 136 3.16 -0.57 5.74
CA TYR A 136 2.62 0.49 6.59
C TYR A 136 1.28 0.06 7.22
N VAL A 137 0.37 -0.54 6.45
CA VAL A 137 -0.89 -1.10 6.95
C VAL A 137 -0.61 -2.16 8.01
N LEU A 138 0.31 -3.10 7.73
CA LEU A 138 0.69 -4.18 8.65
C LEU A 138 1.32 -3.63 9.95
N ALA A 139 2.16 -2.59 9.87
CA ALA A 139 2.82 -1.97 11.01
C ALA A 139 1.85 -1.33 12.00
N LEU A 140 0.67 -0.94 11.52
CA LEU A 140 -0.38 -0.35 12.35
C LEU A 140 -1.38 -1.35 12.91
N LEU A 141 -1.28 -2.63 12.54
CA LEU A 141 -2.10 -3.67 13.15
C LEU A 141 -1.49 -4.06 14.51
N PRO A 142 -2.24 -3.96 15.63
CA PRO A 142 -1.75 -4.32 16.95
C PRO A 142 -1.77 -5.85 17.15
N ILE A 143 -1.12 -6.58 16.25
CA ILE A 143 -1.01 -8.05 16.26
C ILE A 143 0.45 -8.38 16.56
N GLU A 144 0.73 -8.99 17.71
CA GLU A 144 2.09 -9.28 18.18
C GLU A 144 2.93 -10.04 17.14
N PHE A 145 2.33 -11.02 16.47
CA PHE A 145 3.01 -11.79 15.41
C PHE A 145 3.46 -10.89 14.24
N ILE A 146 2.62 -9.96 13.80
CA ILE A 146 2.92 -9.05 12.69
C ILE A 146 3.97 -8.03 13.12
N GLN A 147 3.83 -7.46 14.32
CA GLN A 147 4.80 -6.52 14.87
C GLN A 147 6.19 -7.14 15.00
N ASN A 148 6.29 -8.38 15.51
CA ASN A 148 7.56 -9.11 15.60
C ASN A 148 8.19 -9.42 14.23
N LEU A 149 7.37 -9.69 13.20
CA LEU A 149 7.86 -9.90 11.83
C LEU A 149 8.41 -8.63 11.21
N ILE A 150 7.76 -7.49 11.47
CA ILE A 150 8.15 -6.16 10.98
C ILE A 150 9.42 -5.69 11.69
N SER A 151 9.45 -5.73 13.02
CA SER A 151 10.57 -5.24 13.84
C SER A 151 11.87 -6.05 13.69
N SER A 152 11.79 -7.23 13.08
CA SER A 152 12.96 -8.06 12.78
C SER A 152 13.50 -7.86 11.35
N SER A 153 12.87 -6.98 10.56
CA SER A 153 13.19 -6.77 9.14
C SER A 153 13.87 -5.43 8.90
N ILE A 154 15.15 -5.50 8.53
CA ILE A 154 15.98 -4.33 8.22
C ILE A 154 15.39 -3.55 7.04
N LEU A 155 14.86 -4.23 6.02
CA LEU A 155 14.26 -3.57 4.86
C LEU A 155 12.93 -2.90 5.21
N THR A 156 12.19 -3.42 6.18
CA THR A 156 10.95 -2.78 6.63
C THR A 156 11.26 -1.48 7.36
N ASP A 157 12.18 -1.51 8.32
CA ASP A 157 12.66 -0.31 9.02
C ASP A 157 13.21 0.71 8.02
N TRP A 158 14.06 0.26 7.08
CA TRP A 158 14.63 1.14 6.06
C TRP A 158 13.55 1.78 5.17
N MET A 159 12.60 0.99 4.66
CA MET A 159 11.53 1.52 3.81
C MET A 159 10.63 2.52 4.57
N LEU A 160 10.22 2.21 5.80
CA LEU A 160 9.30 3.05 6.56
C LEU A 160 9.97 4.32 7.11
N ASP A 161 11.23 4.24 7.54
CA ASP A 161 11.93 5.36 8.17
C ASP A 161 12.68 6.24 7.17
N HIS A 162 13.23 5.69 6.09
CA HIS A 162 14.02 6.45 5.11
C HIS A 162 13.20 6.96 3.92
N THR A 163 11.88 6.74 3.89
CA THR A 163 10.99 7.41 2.93
C THR A 163 9.95 8.31 3.60
N PRO A 164 10.40 9.35 4.33
CA PRO A 164 9.53 10.20 5.14
C PRO A 164 8.45 10.91 4.32
N ILE A 165 8.76 11.31 3.08
CA ILE A 165 7.78 11.95 2.18
C ILE A 165 6.62 11.00 1.86
N LEU A 166 6.93 9.73 1.58
CA LEU A 166 5.92 8.71 1.35
C LEU A 166 5.15 8.44 2.64
N SER A 167 5.84 8.21 3.75
CA SER A 167 5.23 8.02 5.07
C SER A 167 4.26 9.15 5.42
N GLU A 168 4.63 10.42 5.24
CA GLU A 168 3.77 11.57 5.47
C GLU A 168 2.61 11.64 4.48
N THR A 169 2.86 11.40 3.19
CA THR A 169 1.81 11.44 2.16
C THR A 169 0.74 10.40 2.45
N VAL A 170 1.15 9.15 2.68
CA VAL A 170 0.17 8.10 2.95
C VAL A 170 -0.45 8.31 4.35
N LYS A 171 0.31 8.81 5.34
CA LYS A 171 -0.24 9.29 6.62
C LYS A 171 -1.37 10.27 6.42
N ASN A 172 -1.16 11.33 5.65
CA ASN A 172 -2.16 12.36 5.41
C ASN A 172 -3.41 11.83 4.69
N TRP A 173 -3.28 10.75 3.90
CA TRP A 173 -4.43 10.15 3.22
C TRP A 173 -5.41 9.45 4.18
N TRP A 174 -4.96 8.91 5.32
CA TRP A 174 -5.82 8.20 6.28
C TRP A 174 -5.92 8.89 7.66
N TYR A 175 -4.83 9.52 8.12
CA TYR A 175 -4.76 10.42 9.28
C TYR A 175 -5.02 11.83 8.80
N ILE A 176 -6.30 12.13 8.54
CA ILE A 176 -6.74 13.51 8.72
C ILE A 176 -6.67 13.74 10.24
N TYR A 177 -5.50 14.20 10.70
CA TYR A 177 -5.29 14.69 12.06
C TYR A 177 -6.41 15.65 12.40
N ILE A 178 -7.00 15.48 13.58
CA ILE A 178 -7.36 16.57 14.49
C ILE A 178 -7.92 17.78 13.71
N GLU A 179 -9.19 17.71 13.30
CA GLU A 179 -9.87 18.97 13.05
C GLU A 179 -9.92 19.74 14.39
N LYS A 180 -9.45 20.99 14.31
CA LYS A 180 -9.42 22.00 15.38
C LYS A 180 -10.72 22.10 16.18
#